data_AF-A0A258SD27-F1
#
_entry.id   AF-A0A258SD27-F1
#
_cell.length_a   1.000
_cell.length_b   1.000
_cell.length_c   1.000
_cell.angle_alpha   90.00
_cell.angle_beta   90.00
_cell.angle_gamma   90.00
#
_symmetry.space_group_name_H-M   'P 1'
#
loop_
_entity.id
_entity.type
_entity.pdbx_description
1 polymer ?
#
loop_
_entity_poly.entity_id
_entity_poly.type
_entity_poly.pdbx_seq_one_letter_code
_entity_poly.pdbx_strand_id
1 'polypeptide(L)'
;MQKYCDAMNLLATRWPLVGVDGSNTLDHWSSCMALQMLESVGLFVPASRGLLVDMAHAGLVETLKLGGCSVDLIQLDAKDVDFLALNYLEADYDFAVVTAAQKRQAAGGLESLCERVMECLVKVGFILMIVEIEGGGTAAAFRNRMQQLSLHCIGQGHDVMQLALPNGDRWYPQAGSASRFMWIARK
;
A
#
# COMPACT_ATOMS: atom_id res chain seq x y z
N MET A 1 -13.16 0.43 -22.57
CA MET A 1 -13.09 -0.93 -22.00
C MET A 1 -11.97 -1.76 -22.62
N GLN A 2 -11.89 -1.94 -23.95
CA GLN A 2 -10.87 -2.78 -24.61
C GLN A 2 -9.41 -2.54 -24.16
N LYS A 3 -8.92 -1.29 -24.20
CA LYS A 3 -7.54 -0.94 -23.80
C LYS A 3 -7.19 -1.21 -22.33
N TYR A 4 -8.19 -1.29 -21.45
CA TYR A 4 -8.00 -1.55 -20.01
C TYR A 4 -7.87 -3.04 -19.72
N CYS A 5 -8.60 -3.87 -20.46
CA CYS A 5 -8.29 -5.30 -20.50
C CYS A 5 -6.83 -5.49 -20.92
N ASP A 6 -6.35 -4.77 -21.94
CA ASP A 6 -4.99 -4.96 -22.44
C ASP A 6 -3.89 -4.58 -21.41
N ALA A 7 -4.04 -3.47 -20.67
CA ALA A 7 -3.07 -3.06 -19.67
C ALA A 7 -3.07 -3.96 -18.42
N MET A 8 -4.24 -4.36 -17.92
CA MET A 8 -4.33 -5.32 -16.82
C MET A 8 -3.87 -6.72 -17.27
N ASN A 9 -4.10 -7.10 -18.52
CA ASN A 9 -3.59 -8.35 -19.10
C ASN A 9 -2.05 -8.34 -19.17
N LEU A 10 -1.42 -7.20 -19.46
CA LEU A 10 0.04 -7.07 -19.42
C LEU A 10 0.59 -7.25 -18.01
N LEU A 11 -0.05 -6.65 -16.99
CA LEU A 11 0.35 -6.82 -15.59
C LEU A 11 0.10 -8.26 -15.11
N ALA A 12 -1.01 -8.88 -15.52
CA ALA A 12 -1.31 -10.28 -15.24
C ALA A 12 -0.31 -11.24 -15.92
N THR A 13 0.23 -10.87 -17.09
CA THR A 13 1.29 -11.65 -17.74
C THR A 13 2.62 -11.51 -17.00
N ARG A 14 2.89 -10.32 -16.45
CA ARG A 14 4.12 -10.03 -15.71
C ARG A 14 4.13 -10.66 -14.31
N TRP A 15 3.00 -10.65 -13.61
CA TRP A 15 2.84 -11.21 -12.27
C TRP A 15 1.66 -12.18 -12.23
N PRO A 16 1.84 -13.40 -12.75
CA PRO A 16 0.75 -14.34 -13.00
C PRO A 16 0.08 -14.86 -11.73
N LEU A 17 0.72 -14.72 -10.57
CA LEU A 17 0.19 -15.17 -9.28
C LEU A 17 -0.74 -14.14 -8.63
N VAL A 18 -0.67 -12.87 -9.05
CA VAL A 18 -1.55 -11.83 -8.55
C VAL A 18 -2.93 -12.03 -9.19
N GLY A 19 -3.96 -12.26 -8.37
CA GLY A 19 -5.34 -12.42 -8.86
C GLY A 19 -5.82 -13.86 -9.09
N VAL A 20 -5.00 -14.87 -8.85
CA VAL A 20 -5.33 -16.29 -9.14
C VAL A 20 -6.42 -16.84 -8.23
N ASP A 21 -6.55 -16.32 -7.00
CA ASP A 21 -7.48 -16.85 -5.98
C ASP A 21 -8.86 -16.17 -5.99
N GLY A 22 -9.24 -15.51 -7.09
CA GLY A 22 -10.50 -14.75 -7.15
C GLY A 22 -10.46 -13.46 -6.32
N SER A 23 -9.27 -12.92 -6.06
CA SER A 23 -9.12 -11.61 -5.41
C SER A 23 -9.84 -10.54 -6.23
N ASN A 24 -10.51 -9.59 -5.57
CA ASN A 24 -11.23 -8.53 -6.27
C ASN A 24 -10.26 -7.76 -7.19
N THR A 25 -10.77 -7.10 -8.24
CA THR A 25 -9.96 -6.26 -9.14
C THR A 25 -9.11 -5.22 -8.37
N LEU A 26 -9.59 -4.82 -7.18
CA LEU A 26 -8.88 -3.97 -6.21
C LEU A 26 -7.59 -4.59 -5.68
N ASP A 27 -7.68 -5.81 -5.20
CA ASP A 27 -6.59 -6.58 -4.62
C ASP A 27 -5.50 -6.83 -5.67
N HIS A 28 -5.96 -7.14 -6.87
CA HIS A 28 -5.12 -7.32 -8.04
C HIS A 28 -4.36 -6.02 -8.35
N TRP A 29 -5.07 -4.90 -8.54
CA TRP A 29 -4.43 -3.62 -8.86
C TRP A 29 -3.43 -3.17 -7.78
N SER A 30 -3.80 -3.26 -6.51
CA SER A 30 -2.94 -2.83 -5.39
C SER A 30 -1.67 -3.66 -5.30
N SER A 31 -1.78 -4.97 -5.51
CA SER A 31 -0.64 -5.90 -5.55
C SER A 31 0.27 -5.63 -6.74
N CYS A 32 -0.29 -5.44 -7.94
CA CYS A 32 0.47 -5.10 -9.13
C CYS A 32 1.21 -3.77 -8.98
N MET A 33 0.55 -2.74 -8.45
CA MET A 33 1.18 -1.46 -8.21
C MET A 33 2.30 -1.56 -7.19
N ALA A 34 2.12 -2.35 -6.13
CA ALA A 34 3.17 -2.60 -5.16
C ALA A 34 4.40 -3.24 -5.80
N LEU A 35 4.22 -4.31 -6.57
CA LEU A 35 5.32 -4.96 -7.28
C LEU A 35 5.99 -4.02 -8.28
N GLN A 36 5.21 -3.24 -9.04
CA GLN A 36 5.75 -2.28 -10.01
C GLN A 36 6.62 -1.22 -9.35
N MET A 37 6.18 -0.70 -8.19
CA MET A 37 6.92 0.32 -7.46
C MET A 37 8.19 -0.25 -6.86
N LEU A 38 8.11 -1.41 -6.18
CA LEU A 38 9.28 -2.08 -5.59
C LEU A 38 10.34 -2.40 -6.64
N GLU A 39 9.93 -2.90 -7.80
CA GLU A 39 10.83 -3.15 -8.92
C GLU A 39 11.47 -1.86 -9.44
N SER A 40 10.68 -0.78 -9.59
CA SER A 40 11.19 0.50 -10.11
C SER A 40 12.25 1.14 -9.21
N VAL A 41 12.19 0.87 -7.90
CA VAL A 41 13.18 1.37 -6.92
C VAL A 41 14.26 0.34 -6.60
N GLY A 42 14.26 -0.82 -7.25
CA GLY A 42 15.28 -1.87 -7.08
C GLY A 42 15.16 -2.67 -5.78
N LEU A 43 13.97 -2.71 -5.17
CA LEU A 43 13.68 -3.44 -3.92
C LEU A 43 12.97 -4.78 -4.16
N PHE A 44 12.60 -5.09 -5.40
CA PHE A 44 12.15 -6.43 -5.80
C PHE A 44 13.36 -7.26 -6.26
N VAL A 45 14.25 -7.57 -5.31
CA VAL A 45 15.48 -8.33 -5.55
C VAL A 45 15.68 -9.41 -4.47
N PRO A 46 16.50 -10.45 -4.74
CA PRO A 46 16.81 -11.45 -3.73
C PRO A 46 17.41 -10.84 -2.46
N ALA A 47 17.04 -11.41 -1.31
CA ALA A 47 17.41 -10.98 0.03
C ALA A 47 16.80 -9.67 0.54
N SER A 48 16.02 -8.94 -0.27
CA SER A 48 15.25 -7.81 0.26
C SER A 48 14.24 -8.28 1.30
N ARG A 49 14.17 -7.57 2.42
CA ARG A 49 13.28 -7.84 3.55
C ARG A 49 12.09 -6.89 3.53
N GLY A 50 10.92 -7.43 3.26
CA GLY A 50 9.67 -6.69 3.18
C GLY A 50 8.80 -6.89 4.40
N LEU A 51 8.11 -5.83 4.81
CA LEU A 51 6.99 -5.88 5.73
C LEU A 51 5.69 -5.63 4.96
N LEU A 52 4.74 -6.56 5.00
CA LEU A 52 3.39 -6.30 4.47
C LEU A 52 2.41 -6.12 5.62
N VAL A 53 1.67 -5.02 5.58
CA VAL A 53 0.76 -4.61 6.64
C VAL A 53 -0.68 -4.62 6.14
N ASP A 54 -1.54 -5.24 6.94
CA ASP A 54 -2.95 -5.52 6.73
C ASP A 54 -3.21 -6.49 5.57
N MET A 55 -3.94 -6.07 4.52
CA MET A 55 -4.48 -6.93 3.47
C MET A 55 -3.44 -7.41 2.44
N ALA A 56 -2.34 -8.00 2.89
CA ALA A 56 -1.35 -8.62 2.02
C ALA A 56 -1.95 -9.84 1.30
N HIS A 57 -2.22 -9.72 0.00
CA HIS A 57 -2.79 -10.80 -0.80
C HIS A 57 -1.80 -11.94 -0.98
N ALA A 58 -2.28 -13.20 -0.95
CA ALA A 58 -1.45 -14.39 -1.08
C ALA A 58 -0.56 -14.35 -2.35
N GLY A 59 -1.13 -13.92 -3.48
CA GLY A 59 -0.39 -13.76 -4.75
C GLY A 59 0.74 -12.72 -4.69
N LEU A 60 0.57 -11.61 -3.96
CA LEU A 60 1.64 -10.64 -3.73
C LEU A 60 2.77 -11.26 -2.91
N VAL A 61 2.43 -11.95 -1.82
CA VAL A 61 3.38 -12.62 -0.93
C VAL A 61 4.17 -13.68 -1.70
N GLU A 62 3.49 -14.51 -2.47
CA GLU A 62 4.11 -15.57 -3.25
C GLU A 62 5.02 -15.01 -4.33
N THR A 63 4.59 -13.96 -5.04
CA THR A 63 5.42 -13.29 -6.05
C THR A 63 6.69 -12.71 -5.43
N LEU A 64 6.60 -12.05 -4.27
CA LEU A 64 7.77 -11.53 -3.55
C LEU A 64 8.72 -12.66 -3.13
N LYS A 65 8.19 -13.76 -2.61
CA LYS A 65 9.00 -14.93 -2.22
C LYS A 65 9.68 -15.60 -3.42
N LEU A 66 9.01 -15.72 -4.55
CA LEU A 66 9.62 -16.24 -5.79
C LEU A 66 10.72 -15.32 -6.33
N GLY A 67 10.61 -14.02 -6.12
CA GLY A 67 11.68 -13.05 -6.38
C GLY A 67 12.86 -13.14 -5.40
N GLY A 68 12.77 -14.00 -4.38
CA GLY A 68 13.81 -14.19 -3.36
C GLY A 68 13.74 -13.20 -2.18
N CYS A 69 12.65 -12.43 -2.06
CA CYS A 69 12.45 -11.56 -0.90
C CYS A 69 12.02 -12.36 0.34
N SER A 70 12.45 -11.90 1.51
CA SER A 70 11.90 -12.36 2.80
C SER A 70 10.75 -11.42 3.18
N VAL A 71 9.61 -11.97 3.57
CA VAL A 71 8.40 -11.17 3.81
C VAL A 71 7.76 -11.55 5.13
N ASP A 72 7.61 -10.55 6.00
CA ASP A 72 6.83 -10.64 7.23
C ASP A 72 5.44 -10.02 7.01
N LEU A 73 4.43 -10.63 7.63
CA LEU A 73 3.03 -10.24 7.49
C LEU A 73 2.48 -9.75 8.83
N ILE A 74 1.85 -8.58 8.82
CA ILE A 74 1.09 -8.07 9.96
C ILE A 74 -0.37 -7.98 9.52
N GLN A 75 -1.23 -8.84 10.06
CA GLN A 75 -2.67 -8.70 9.90
C GLN A 75 -3.22 -7.83 11.01
N LEU A 76 -3.99 -6.82 10.62
CA LEU A 76 -4.53 -5.81 11.51
C LEU A 76 -6.02 -6.07 11.75
N ASP A 77 -6.40 -6.47 12.96
CA ASP A 77 -7.81 -6.59 13.34
C ASP A 77 -8.43 -5.22 13.63
N ALA A 78 -9.75 -5.08 13.44
CA ALA A 78 -10.43 -3.78 13.58
C ALA A 78 -10.36 -3.17 14.99
N LYS A 79 -10.05 -3.98 16.01
CA LYS A 79 -9.93 -3.58 17.42
C LYS A 79 -8.50 -3.24 17.85
N ASP A 80 -7.54 -3.49 16.96
CA ASP A 80 -6.12 -3.45 17.26
C ASP A 80 -5.57 -2.08 16.91
N VAL A 81 -5.64 -1.16 17.88
CA VAL A 81 -5.17 0.23 17.73
C VAL A 81 -3.65 0.34 18.01
N ASP A 82 -3.06 -0.61 18.76
CA ASP A 82 -1.69 -0.50 19.30
C ASP A 82 -0.59 -1.33 18.58
N PHE A 83 -0.87 -2.00 17.45
CA PHE A 83 -0.03 -3.13 17.00
C PHE A 83 1.26 -2.82 16.22
N LEU A 84 1.37 -1.67 15.55
CA LEU A 84 2.64 -1.28 14.92
C LEU A 84 3.64 -0.75 15.95
N ALA A 85 3.26 -0.67 17.23
CA ALA A 85 4.15 -0.28 18.30
C ALA A 85 4.83 -1.50 18.94
N LEU A 86 6.16 -1.37 19.08
CA LEU A 86 7.08 -2.11 19.94
C LEU A 86 7.84 -3.30 19.34
N ASN A 87 7.24 -4.29 18.67
CA ASN A 87 8.02 -5.50 18.30
C ASN A 87 8.70 -5.45 16.91
N TYR A 88 8.17 -4.71 15.94
CA TYR A 88 8.75 -4.63 14.58
C TYR A 88 9.81 -3.54 14.43
N LEU A 89 10.02 -2.77 15.49
CA LEU A 89 10.99 -1.67 15.57
C LEU A 89 12.45 -2.16 15.65
N GLU A 90 12.68 -3.45 15.89
CA GLU A 90 14.01 -4.06 15.99
C GLU A 90 14.47 -4.76 14.71
N ALA A 91 13.57 -4.97 13.75
CA ALA A 91 13.91 -5.61 12.48
C ALA A 91 14.22 -4.57 11.40
N ASP A 92 15.39 -4.70 10.77
CA ASP A 92 15.76 -3.95 9.57
C ASP A 92 15.02 -4.52 8.36
N TYR A 93 14.01 -3.78 7.89
CA TYR A 93 13.30 -4.02 6.64
C TYR A 93 13.78 -3.03 5.57
N ASP A 94 13.82 -3.48 4.32
CA ASP A 94 14.16 -2.63 3.17
C ASP A 94 12.93 -1.92 2.59
N PHE A 95 11.75 -2.48 2.79
CA PHE A 95 10.49 -1.88 2.37
C PHE A 95 9.31 -2.28 3.26
N ALA A 96 8.28 -1.43 3.29
CA ALA A 96 6.96 -1.79 3.77
C ALA A 96 5.89 -1.49 2.72
N VAL A 97 4.95 -2.42 2.55
CA VAL A 97 3.74 -2.21 1.76
C VAL A 97 2.54 -2.28 2.70
N VAL A 98 1.76 -1.22 2.72
CA VAL A 98 0.57 -1.09 3.56
C VAL A 98 -0.64 -1.01 2.65
N THR A 99 -1.51 -2.02 2.74
CA THR A 99 -2.78 -2.04 2.01
C THR A 99 -3.91 -1.94 3.01
N ALA A 100 -4.35 -0.72 3.30
CA ALA A 100 -5.35 -0.46 4.33
C ALA A 100 -6.77 -0.57 3.77
N ALA A 101 -7.58 -1.44 4.37
CA ALA A 101 -8.94 -1.70 3.92
C ALA A 101 -10.00 -0.80 4.57
N GLN A 102 -11.15 -0.70 3.90
CA GLN A 102 -12.38 -0.01 4.34
C GLN A 102 -12.78 -0.33 5.80
N LYS A 103 -12.49 -1.55 6.29
CA LYS A 103 -12.74 -1.97 7.68
C LYS A 103 -12.10 -1.02 8.70
N ARG A 104 -10.95 -0.43 8.40
CA ARG A 104 -10.25 0.53 9.28
C ARG A 104 -10.87 1.92 9.23
N GLN A 105 -11.44 2.31 8.09
CA GLN A 105 -12.21 3.55 7.99
C GLN A 105 -13.47 3.50 8.87
N ALA A 106 -14.22 2.39 8.83
CA ALA A 106 -15.40 2.21 9.67
C ALA A 106 -15.09 2.26 11.18
N ALA A 107 -13.89 1.82 11.58
CA ALA A 107 -13.41 1.84 12.95
C ALA A 107 -12.75 3.17 13.37
N GLY A 108 -12.60 4.14 12.46
CA GLY A 108 -11.92 5.42 12.72
C GLY A 108 -10.41 5.32 12.92
N GLY A 109 -9.79 4.16 12.67
CA GLY A 109 -8.37 3.90 12.95
C GLY A 109 -7.42 4.18 11.79
N LEU A 110 -7.91 4.72 10.68
CA LEU A 110 -7.12 4.89 9.45
C LEU A 110 -6.04 5.97 9.59
N GLU A 111 -6.33 7.08 10.28
CA GLU A 111 -5.35 8.16 10.48
C GLU A 111 -4.19 7.71 11.37
N SER A 112 -4.51 7.06 12.49
CA SER A 112 -3.51 6.50 13.41
C SER A 112 -2.63 5.45 12.73
N LEU A 113 -3.19 4.65 11.82
CA LEU A 113 -2.41 3.73 10.99
C LEU A 113 -1.40 4.50 10.12
N CYS A 114 -1.83 5.53 9.42
CA CYS A 114 -0.95 6.34 8.56
C CYS A 114 0.20 6.97 9.36
N GLU A 115 -0.11 7.58 10.51
CA GLU A 115 0.89 8.17 11.40
C GLU A 115 1.92 7.14 11.84
N ARG A 116 1.45 5.96 12.26
CA ARG A 116 2.32 4.91 12.77
C ARG A 116 3.20 4.29 11.69
N VAL A 117 2.66 4.14 10.47
CA VAL A 117 3.42 3.73 9.28
C VAL A 117 4.54 4.74 8.97
N MET A 118 4.27 6.04 9.09
CA MET A 118 5.28 7.07 8.85
C MET A 118 6.39 7.07 9.90
N GLU A 119 6.08 6.78 11.16
CA GLU A 119 7.12 6.59 12.18
C GLU A 119 8.06 5.42 11.83
N CYS A 120 7.56 4.39 11.14
CA CYS A 120 8.38 3.28 10.65
C CYS A 120 9.30 3.67 9.48
N LEU A 121 9.00 4.75 8.74
CA LEU A 121 9.77 5.16 7.54
C LEU A 121 11.25 5.36 7.85
N VAL A 122 11.57 5.91 9.01
CA VAL A 122 12.94 6.18 9.45
C VAL A 122 13.79 4.91 9.47
N LYS A 123 13.16 3.75 9.74
CA LYS A 123 13.81 2.45 9.86
C LYS A 123 13.75 1.63 8.57
N VAL A 124 12.63 1.69 7.87
CA VAL A 124 12.35 0.83 6.71
C VAL A 124 12.92 1.40 5.41
N GLY A 125 13.17 2.71 5.33
CA GLY A 125 13.79 3.35 4.17
C GLY A 125 12.87 3.53 2.96
N PHE A 126 11.93 2.61 2.70
CA PHE A 126 10.90 2.76 1.67
C PHE A 126 9.53 2.29 2.14
N ILE A 127 8.50 3.12 1.94
CA ILE A 127 7.12 2.77 2.26
C ILE A 127 6.22 3.06 1.07
N LEU A 128 5.40 2.08 0.71
CA LEU A 128 4.25 2.24 -0.15
C LEU A 128 2.99 1.98 0.65
N MET A 129 2.08 2.94 0.65
CA MET A 129 0.78 2.82 1.28
C MET A 129 -0.32 3.05 0.25
N ILE A 130 -1.26 2.11 0.16
CA ILE A 130 -2.43 2.17 -0.71
C ILE A 130 -3.67 2.10 0.19
N VAL A 131 -4.48 3.15 0.13
CA VAL A 131 -5.66 3.34 0.98
C VAL A 131 -6.88 3.59 0.12
N GLU A 132 -8.00 2.97 0.48
CA GLU A 132 -9.32 3.25 -0.08
C GLU A 132 -10.19 3.99 0.94
N ILE A 133 -10.91 5.01 0.45
CA ILE A 133 -11.79 5.85 1.27
C ILE A 133 -13.15 5.99 0.62
N GLU A 134 -14.17 5.50 1.30
CA GLU A 134 -15.56 5.69 0.91
C GLU A 134 -16.10 7.04 1.36
N GLY A 135 -16.88 7.70 0.50
CA GLY A 135 -17.52 8.99 0.79
C GLY A 135 -16.67 10.20 0.40
N GLY A 136 -17.28 11.17 -0.29
CA GLY A 136 -16.56 12.33 -0.84
C GLY A 136 -16.01 13.31 0.21
N GLY A 137 -16.77 13.55 1.29
CA GLY A 137 -16.35 14.48 2.35
C GLY A 137 -15.20 13.94 3.22
N THR A 138 -15.23 12.64 3.50
CA THR A 138 -14.19 11.89 4.24
C THR A 138 -12.88 11.81 3.45
N ALA A 139 -12.95 11.60 2.14
CA ALA A 139 -11.77 11.58 1.27
C ALA A 139 -11.01 12.91 1.25
N ALA A 140 -11.71 14.05 1.24
CA ALA A 140 -11.07 15.37 1.27
C ALA A 140 -10.37 15.64 2.60
N ALA A 141 -10.99 15.29 3.73
CA ALA A 141 -10.40 15.44 5.06
C ALA A 141 -9.14 14.58 5.20
N PHE A 142 -9.23 13.30 4.82
CA PHE A 142 -8.08 12.40 4.85
C PHE A 142 -6.93 12.88 3.96
N ARG A 143 -7.23 13.35 2.74
CA ARG A 143 -6.20 13.91 1.85
C ARG A 143 -5.46 15.06 2.53
N ASN A 144 -6.18 15.99 3.15
CA ASN A 144 -5.57 17.13 3.83
C ASN A 144 -4.70 16.67 5.01
N ARG A 145 -5.14 15.66 5.77
CA ARG A 145 -4.33 15.06 6.84
C ARG A 145 -3.05 14.42 6.30
N MET A 146 -3.16 13.63 5.24
CA MET A 146 -2.01 13.02 4.57
C MET A 146 -1.03 14.04 3.99
N GLN A 147 -1.51 15.20 3.53
CA GLN A 147 -0.64 16.29 3.10
C GLN A 147 0.18 16.86 4.26
N GLN A 148 -0.45 17.09 5.42
CA GLN A 148 0.27 17.56 6.62
C GLN A 148 1.36 16.59 7.04
N LEU A 149 1.04 15.29 7.05
CA LEU A 149 1.99 14.25 7.40
C LEU A 149 3.12 14.13 6.36
N SER A 150 2.80 14.28 5.07
CA SER A 150 3.81 14.30 4.00
C SER A 150 4.78 15.46 4.16
N LEU A 151 4.28 16.65 4.49
CA LEU A 151 5.11 17.82 4.77
C LEU A 151 6.01 17.60 5.99
N HIS A 152 5.53 16.90 7.01
CA HIS A 152 6.35 16.52 8.16
C HIS A 152 7.50 15.60 7.75
N CYS A 153 7.24 14.53 6.98
CA CYS A 153 8.28 13.64 6.46
C CYS A 153 9.29 14.38 5.57
N ILE A 154 8.82 15.27 4.69
CA ILE A 154 9.70 16.11 3.85
C ILE A 154 10.59 17.00 4.74
N GLY A 155 10.04 17.59 5.80
CA GLY A 155 10.82 18.37 6.77
C GLY A 155 11.89 17.56 7.52
N GLN A 156 11.76 16.23 7.55
CA GLN A 156 12.74 15.30 8.10
C GLN A 156 13.74 14.78 7.05
N GLY A 157 13.65 15.24 5.79
CA GLY A 157 14.55 14.88 4.71
C GLY A 157 14.11 13.68 3.88
N HIS A 158 12.84 13.26 3.97
CA HIS A 158 12.29 12.17 3.16
C HIS A 158 11.73 12.66 1.83
N ASP A 159 11.92 11.87 0.77
CA ASP A 159 11.22 12.05 -0.50
C ASP A 159 9.82 11.45 -0.41
N VAL A 160 8.80 12.26 -0.68
CA VAL A 160 7.40 11.83 -0.57
C VAL A 160 6.62 12.13 -1.85
N MET A 161 5.87 11.15 -2.34
CA MET A 161 4.93 11.29 -3.44
C MET A 161 3.54 10.86 -3.01
N GLN A 162 2.53 11.65 -3.38
CA GLN A 162 1.13 11.34 -3.14
C GLN A 162 0.36 11.36 -4.47
N LEU A 163 -0.40 10.30 -4.71
CA LEU A 163 -1.28 10.16 -5.86
C LEU A 163 -2.70 9.92 -5.36
N ALA A 164 -3.60 10.84 -5.70
CA ALA A 164 -5.03 10.72 -5.40
C ALA A 164 -5.77 10.31 -6.68
N LEU A 165 -6.46 9.18 -6.62
CA LEU A 165 -7.29 8.65 -7.69
C LEU A 165 -8.75 8.87 -7.27
N PRO A 166 -9.39 9.96 -7.72
CA PRO A 166 -10.76 10.26 -7.33
C PRO A 166 -11.74 9.21 -7.83
N ASN A 167 -12.92 9.16 -7.21
CA ASN A 167 -14.02 8.33 -7.71
C ASN A 167 -14.30 8.61 -9.21
N GLY A 168 -14.36 7.56 -10.01
CA GLY A 168 -14.60 7.61 -11.45
C GLY A 168 -13.32 7.78 -12.28
N ASP A 169 -12.14 7.77 -11.67
CA ASP A 169 -10.88 7.84 -12.39
C ASP A 169 -10.73 6.66 -13.36
N ARG A 170 -10.42 6.99 -14.62
CA ARG A 170 -10.30 6.03 -15.70
C ARG A 170 -9.12 5.10 -15.50
N TRP A 171 -8.10 5.48 -14.74
CA TRP A 171 -6.94 4.61 -14.46
C TRP A 171 -7.27 3.38 -13.60
N TYR A 172 -8.51 3.27 -13.09
CA TYR A 172 -8.94 2.17 -12.24
C TYR A 172 -10.27 1.51 -12.69
N PRO A 173 -10.32 0.16 -12.88
CA PRO A 173 -11.55 -0.53 -13.26
C PRO A 173 -12.49 -0.73 -12.05
N GLN A 174 -13.74 -0.28 -12.17
CA GLN A 174 -14.80 -0.27 -11.14
C GLN A 174 -14.60 0.75 -10.01
N ALA A 175 -14.80 2.03 -10.33
CA ALA A 175 -15.08 3.03 -9.31
C ALA A 175 -16.51 2.84 -8.75
N GLY A 176 -16.64 1.95 -7.77
CA GLY A 176 -17.63 2.15 -6.71
C GLY A 176 -17.32 3.46 -5.97
N SER A 177 -18.20 3.89 -5.06
CA SER A 177 -18.23 5.19 -4.35
C SER A 177 -16.99 5.63 -3.55
N ALA A 178 -15.82 5.06 -3.81
CA ALA A 178 -14.57 5.28 -3.09
C ALA A 178 -13.53 6.07 -3.90
N SER A 179 -12.73 6.87 -3.20
CA SER A 179 -11.50 7.48 -3.69
C SER A 179 -10.31 6.67 -3.19
N ARG A 180 -9.20 6.64 -3.95
CA ARG A 180 -7.97 5.97 -3.52
C ARG A 180 -6.82 6.93 -3.37
N PHE A 181 -5.97 6.60 -2.42
CA PHE A 181 -4.77 7.35 -2.10
C PHE A 181 -3.60 6.39 -2.11
N MET A 182 -2.66 6.64 -3.01
CA MET A 182 -1.36 6.02 -2.98
C MET A 182 -0.38 7.04 -2.41
N TRP A 183 0.36 6.62 -1.41
CA TRP A 183 1.37 7.41 -0.73
C TRP A 183 2.67 6.64 -0.73
N ILE A 184 3.73 7.26 -1.23
CA ILE A 184 5.04 6.66 -1.37
C ILE A 184 6.01 7.56 -0.64
N ALA A 185 6.84 6.98 0.21
CA ALA A 185 7.90 7.70 0.88
C ALA A 185 9.20 6.92 0.88
N ARG A 186 10.30 7.66 0.79
CA ARG A 186 11.65 7.14 0.76
C ARG A 186 12.56 7.99 1.63
N LYS A 187 13.49 7.36 2.33
CA LYS A 187 14.61 7.99 3.02
C LYS A 187 15.84 8.07 2.14
#